data_AF-I0EUC8-F1
#
_entry.id   AF-I0EUC8-F1
#
_cell.length_a   1.000
_cell.length_b   1.000
_cell.length_c   1.000
_cell.angle_alpha   90.00
_cell.angle_beta   90.00
_cell.angle_gamma   90.00
#
_symmetry.space_group_name_H-M   'P 1'
#
loop_
_entity.id
_entity.type
_entity.pdbx_description
1 polymer ?
#
loop_
_entity_poly.entity_id
_entity_poly.type
_entity_poly.pdbx_seq_one_letter_code
_entity_poly.pdbx_strand_id
1 'polypeptide(L)'
;MKKTFLLSLSLISCLSLANAEDNGFFVSVGYQIGQATQIAKNTGELQKLNDSYKDLQNNLFQLQELNRAVADGSDQNKIQSAITSLQAFSNNNFTGTTYSPAYQGVNLALRMAIMAWTIFLGNGNLGWKMQSTYKQTGQEINQLAKQIIEGFNKITTLNTDNRPANQDIKGETLAEVREVKNANHSTLTTTPQGLLTLAKQMMDKFASMDIYVVGDGKRYTGQTQNTLIKQNPVLLKTQAALKNAQSLINATYNLNTTQNNLQQKQSGEGANTSEFNQKFQQAAKEQQQVLSLAQSIVDDYKAMPQGAQDAFKDCTKILNTKQDITGSEKFSICANPAESATATQASINYYGNQPNSNLQLANDVINLANNKTALKNTFASTQSLGARLDLNPNSKLALQNIVYSTNNPNAPTIDRVDYHINPIQQSNLTNALAAMSANPFRNIGVIKSQGNSGVMNGIGVQLGYKQFFGATKRMGARYYGFFDYNHTYIKSDFFNSASNVLTYGVGSDFLYNFINDKEMKKNRLSFGGFAGIALAGTSWLNSDKAVLLNTPEFNASNTPYKASVSASNFQFLFNFGLRMNLADNSKKNEHAIQHGIELGIKIPTINTSYYSFLGAKLEYRRLYSVYLNYVFAY
;
A
#
# COMPACT_ATOMS: atom_id res chain seq x y z
N MET A 1 -46.49 -19.78 -0.36
CA MET A 1 -47.56 -18.96 0.27
C MET A 1 -48.14 -18.02 -0.77
N LYS A 2 -49.39 -18.27 -1.19
CA LYS A 2 -50.17 -17.37 -2.07
C LYS A 2 -50.77 -16.24 -1.22
N LYS A 3 -50.69 -14.99 -1.68
CA LYS A 3 -51.54 -13.89 -1.21
C LYS A 3 -52.12 -13.16 -2.41
N THR A 4 -53.30 -13.63 -2.82
CA THR A 4 -54.27 -12.94 -3.66
C THR A 4 -54.85 -11.76 -2.89
N PHE A 5 -54.68 -10.54 -3.40
CA PHE A 5 -55.45 -9.37 -2.96
C PHE A 5 -56.56 -9.14 -4.00
N LEU A 6 -57.74 -9.69 -3.71
CA LEU A 6 -58.99 -9.35 -4.37
C LEU A 6 -59.43 -8.00 -3.81
N LEU A 7 -59.35 -6.93 -4.61
CA LEU A 7 -60.05 -5.68 -4.31
C LEU A 7 -61.47 -5.81 -4.87
N SER A 8 -62.42 -6.05 -3.99
CA SER A 8 -63.85 -6.10 -4.27
C SER A 8 -64.34 -4.73 -4.75
N LEU A 9 -64.81 -4.69 -6.00
CA LEU A 9 -65.48 -3.56 -6.63
C LEU A 9 -66.93 -3.51 -6.12
N SER A 10 -67.21 -2.73 -5.08
CA SER A 10 -68.57 -2.53 -4.57
C SER A 10 -68.81 -1.07 -4.23
N LEU A 11 -69.15 -0.27 -5.24
CA LEU A 11 -69.83 1.02 -5.08
C LEU A 11 -70.59 1.35 -6.37
N ILE A 12 -71.73 0.68 -6.55
CA ILE A 12 -72.77 1.11 -7.51
C ILE A 12 -74.06 1.19 -6.72
N SER A 13 -74.43 2.39 -6.28
CA SER A 13 -75.83 2.81 -6.20
C SER A 13 -75.90 4.26 -5.74
N CYS A 14 -76.58 5.06 -6.57
CA CYS A 14 -77.32 6.29 -6.26
C CYS A 14 -76.85 7.59 -6.94
N LEU A 15 -77.87 8.39 -7.29
CA LEU A 15 -77.92 9.86 -7.44
C LEU A 15 -77.79 10.46 -8.84
N SER A 16 -78.96 10.80 -9.39
CA SER A 16 -79.50 11.63 -10.51
C SER A 16 -78.73 12.86 -11.05
N LEU A 17 -78.78 13.02 -12.40
CA LEU A 17 -78.71 14.21 -13.31
C LEU A 17 -77.66 15.37 -13.17
N ALA A 18 -76.70 15.52 -14.12
CA ALA A 18 -76.20 16.77 -14.81
C ALA A 18 -74.85 16.56 -15.60
N ASN A 19 -74.50 17.46 -16.55
CA ASN A 19 -73.46 17.34 -17.60
C ASN A 19 -72.02 16.95 -17.16
N ALA A 20 -71.33 16.12 -17.95
CA ALA A 20 -70.11 15.42 -17.53
C ALA A 20 -68.78 16.21 -17.65
N GLU A 21 -68.73 17.35 -18.36
CA GLU A 21 -67.45 18.05 -18.54
C GLU A 21 -67.55 19.56 -18.85
N ASP A 22 -66.96 20.36 -17.95
CA ASP A 22 -66.93 21.82 -18.01
C ASP A 22 -65.50 22.39 -17.99
N ASN A 23 -65.37 23.67 -18.38
CA ASN A 23 -64.13 24.42 -18.27
C ASN A 23 -63.82 24.64 -16.79
N GLY A 24 -62.56 24.54 -16.41
CA GLY A 24 -62.20 24.64 -15.00
C GLY A 24 -60.72 24.44 -14.73
N PHE A 25 -60.35 24.72 -13.49
CA PHE A 25 -59.03 24.38 -13.00
C PHE A 25 -58.98 22.89 -12.69
N PHE A 26 -57.82 22.27 -12.91
CA PHE A 26 -57.60 20.89 -12.57
C PHE A 26 -56.27 20.70 -11.85
N VAL A 27 -56.29 19.76 -10.92
CA VAL A 27 -55.13 19.18 -10.27
C VAL A 27 -55.13 17.70 -10.60
N SER A 28 -53.98 17.16 -10.98
CA SER A 28 -53.82 15.72 -11.11
C SER A 28 -52.61 15.23 -10.35
N VAL A 29 -52.74 14.06 -9.75
CA VAL A 29 -51.66 13.35 -9.06
C VAL A 29 -51.70 11.91 -9.52
N GLY A 30 -50.55 11.33 -9.82
CA GLY A 30 -50.50 9.96 -10.30
C GLY A 30 -49.17 9.29 -10.16
N TYR A 31 -49.21 7.98 -10.40
CA TYR A 31 -48.04 7.13 -10.41
C TYR A 31 -47.54 6.96 -11.85
N GLN A 32 -46.23 6.98 -12.03
CA GLN A 32 -45.59 6.84 -13.33
C GLN A 32 -44.55 5.71 -13.29
N ILE A 33 -44.53 4.93 -14.37
CA ILE A 33 -43.51 3.93 -14.66
C ILE A 33 -42.84 4.28 -15.99
N GLY A 34 -41.54 4.12 -16.08
CA GLY A 34 -40.79 4.46 -17.29
C GLY A 34 -39.54 3.64 -17.43
N GLN A 35 -38.79 3.92 -18.49
CA GLN A 35 -37.48 3.31 -18.73
C GLN A 35 -36.43 4.41 -18.89
N ALA A 36 -35.35 4.28 -18.15
CA ALA A 36 -34.13 5.06 -18.32
C ALA A 36 -33.06 4.19 -18.97
N THR A 37 -32.18 4.81 -19.76
CA THR A 37 -30.97 4.17 -20.28
C THR A 37 -29.77 5.02 -19.93
N GLN A 38 -28.75 4.37 -19.39
CA GLN A 38 -27.41 4.92 -19.21
C GLN A 38 -26.55 4.47 -20.40
N ILE A 39 -25.85 5.41 -21.03
CA ILE A 39 -24.96 5.16 -22.16
C ILE A 39 -23.55 5.58 -21.76
N ALA A 40 -22.62 4.63 -21.72
CA ALA A 40 -21.21 4.88 -21.44
C ALA A 40 -20.37 4.70 -22.71
N LYS A 41 -19.43 5.63 -22.93
CA LYS A 41 -18.44 5.57 -24.00
C LYS A 41 -17.07 5.93 -23.43
N ASN A 42 -16.03 5.21 -23.82
CA ASN A 42 -14.65 5.52 -23.47
C ASN A 42 -13.74 5.19 -24.65
N THR A 43 -13.04 6.18 -25.19
CA THR A 43 -12.11 5.97 -26.32
C THR A 43 -10.75 5.43 -25.88
N GLY A 44 -10.47 5.35 -24.57
CA GLY A 44 -9.18 4.94 -24.00
C GLY A 44 -8.10 6.03 -24.03
N GLU A 45 -8.43 7.23 -24.50
CA GLU A 45 -7.46 8.34 -24.64
C GLU A 45 -6.98 8.86 -23.28
N LEU A 46 -7.86 8.92 -22.27
CA LEU A 46 -7.47 9.22 -20.89
C LEU A 46 -6.44 8.21 -20.34
N GLN A 47 -6.65 6.92 -20.58
CA GLN A 47 -5.75 5.87 -20.11
C GLN A 47 -4.38 6.01 -20.77
N LYS A 48 -4.33 6.14 -22.10
CA LYS A 48 -3.06 6.32 -22.85
C LYS A 48 -2.29 7.56 -22.39
N LEU A 49 -2.98 8.68 -22.16
CA LEU A 49 -2.34 9.92 -21.70
C LEU A 49 -1.82 9.76 -20.27
N ASN A 50 -2.60 9.16 -19.37
CA ASN A 50 -2.18 8.87 -17.99
C ASN A 50 -0.95 7.96 -17.96
N ASP A 51 -0.93 6.91 -18.78
CA ASP A 51 0.19 5.98 -18.84
C ASP A 51 1.45 6.67 -19.38
N SER A 52 1.32 7.51 -20.41
CA SER A 52 2.43 8.32 -20.92
C SER A 52 2.96 9.33 -19.88
N TYR A 53 2.08 9.93 -19.08
CA TYR A 53 2.46 10.81 -17.97
C TYR A 53 3.19 10.04 -16.86
N LYS A 54 2.75 8.80 -16.57
CA LYS A 54 3.42 7.93 -15.60
C LYS A 54 4.82 7.55 -16.08
N ASP A 55 4.96 7.19 -17.35
CA ASP A 55 6.26 6.91 -17.95
C ASP A 55 7.19 8.13 -17.89
N LEU A 56 6.67 9.33 -18.18
CA LEU A 56 7.42 10.56 -18.04
C LEU A 56 7.86 10.79 -16.59
N GLN A 57 6.98 10.61 -15.61
CA GLN A 57 7.29 10.77 -14.19
C GLN A 57 8.36 9.76 -13.72
N ASN A 58 8.25 8.51 -14.16
CA ASN A 58 9.25 7.47 -13.86
C ASN A 58 10.63 7.83 -14.44
N ASN A 59 10.67 8.33 -15.68
CA ASN A 59 11.91 8.80 -16.29
C ASN A 59 12.53 9.97 -15.53
N LEU A 60 11.73 10.92 -15.02
CA LEU A 60 12.21 12.02 -14.19
C LEU A 60 12.83 11.53 -12.88
N PHE A 61 12.20 10.57 -12.20
CA PHE A 61 12.77 9.96 -11.00
C PHE A 61 14.08 9.22 -11.30
N GLN A 62 14.13 8.46 -12.40
CA GLN A 62 15.35 7.79 -12.83
C GLN A 62 16.46 8.81 -13.15
N LEU A 63 16.12 9.92 -13.81
CA LEU A 63 17.07 10.99 -14.12
C LEU A 63 17.61 11.64 -12.84
N GLN A 64 16.76 11.88 -11.85
CA GLN A 64 17.16 12.44 -10.55
C GLN A 64 18.14 11.51 -9.81
N GLU A 65 17.84 10.21 -9.76
CA GLU A 65 18.73 9.21 -9.15
C GLU A 65 20.06 9.08 -9.89
N LEU A 66 20.04 9.09 -11.23
CA LEU A 66 21.26 9.03 -12.03
C LEU A 66 22.12 10.30 -11.87
N ASN A 67 21.48 11.48 -11.78
CA ASN A 67 22.18 12.74 -11.47
C ASN A 67 22.87 12.67 -10.11
N ARG A 68 22.16 12.20 -9.07
CA ARG A 68 22.75 11.97 -7.73
C ARG A 68 23.92 10.99 -7.80
N ALA A 69 23.75 9.84 -8.45
CA ALA A 69 24.77 8.80 -8.53
C ALA A 69 26.03 9.26 -9.29
N VAL A 70 25.87 10.04 -10.37
CA VAL A 70 27.01 10.62 -11.10
C VAL A 70 27.71 11.69 -10.28
N ALA A 71 26.96 12.58 -9.62
CA ALA A 71 27.53 13.61 -8.75
C ALA A 71 28.31 12.99 -7.59
N ASP A 72 27.69 12.05 -6.86
CA ASP A 72 28.31 11.38 -5.72
C ASP A 72 29.51 10.52 -6.15
N GLY A 73 29.36 9.72 -7.20
CA GLY A 73 30.40 8.82 -7.69
C GLY A 73 31.62 9.54 -8.31
N SER A 74 31.51 10.85 -8.61
CA SER A 74 32.61 11.68 -9.09
C SER A 74 33.23 12.58 -8.02
N ASP A 75 32.58 12.72 -6.85
CA ASP A 75 33.02 13.61 -5.77
C ASP A 75 34.15 12.98 -4.93
N GLN A 76 35.38 13.43 -5.18
CA GLN A 76 36.57 12.95 -4.48
C GLN A 76 36.55 13.20 -2.97
N ASN A 77 35.90 14.26 -2.50
CA ASN A 77 35.81 14.55 -1.07
C ASN A 77 34.87 13.55 -0.39
N LYS A 78 33.72 13.26 -0.99
CA LYS A 78 32.80 12.22 -0.48
C LYS A 78 33.46 10.85 -0.47
N ILE A 79 34.18 10.49 -1.53
CA ILE A 79 34.92 9.22 -1.61
C ILE A 79 35.97 9.16 -0.51
N GLN A 80 36.76 10.22 -0.31
CA GLN A 80 37.76 10.27 0.76
C GLN A 80 37.13 10.16 2.15
N SER A 81 36.03 10.88 2.41
CA SER A 81 35.31 10.80 3.68
C SER A 81 34.79 9.38 3.95
N ALA A 82 34.18 8.74 2.96
CA ALA A 82 33.67 7.38 3.09
C ALA A 82 34.80 6.36 3.34
N ILE A 83 35.94 6.53 2.67
CA ILE A 83 37.14 5.72 2.92
C ILE A 83 37.58 5.90 4.37
N THR A 84 37.79 7.14 4.83
CA THR A 84 38.19 7.44 6.22
C THR A 84 37.22 6.82 7.23
N SER A 85 35.91 6.90 6.99
CA SER A 85 34.89 6.25 7.84
C SER A 85 35.00 4.71 7.82
N LEU A 86 35.29 4.09 6.67
CA LEU A 86 35.58 2.64 6.61
C LEU A 86 36.83 2.26 7.40
N GLN A 87 37.89 3.08 7.35
CA GLN A 87 39.11 2.82 8.13
C GLN A 87 38.82 2.92 9.63
N ALA A 88 38.10 3.96 10.06
CA ALA A 88 37.71 4.11 11.46
C ALA A 88 36.85 2.93 11.93
N PHE A 89 35.88 2.49 11.12
CA PHE A 89 35.07 1.31 11.42
C PHE A 89 35.94 0.05 11.52
N SER A 90 36.82 -0.18 10.55
CA SER A 90 37.72 -1.34 10.52
C SER A 90 38.60 -1.38 11.77
N ASN A 91 39.29 -0.27 12.05
CA ASN A 91 40.16 -0.13 13.23
C ASN A 91 39.38 -0.33 14.53
N ASN A 92 38.21 0.31 14.68
CA ASN A 92 37.38 0.12 15.87
C ASN A 92 36.96 -1.34 16.07
N ASN A 93 36.64 -2.06 15.00
CA ASN A 93 36.26 -3.47 15.10
C ASN A 93 37.46 -4.40 15.33
N PHE A 94 38.65 -4.01 14.88
CA PHE A 94 39.86 -4.82 14.99
C PHE A 94 40.57 -4.64 16.34
N THR A 95 40.71 -3.40 16.81
CA THR A 95 41.49 -3.05 18.02
C THR A 95 40.63 -2.51 19.16
N GLY A 96 39.40 -2.05 18.89
CA GLY A 96 38.50 -1.49 19.89
C GLY A 96 37.60 -2.52 20.58
N THR A 97 37.03 -2.11 21.73
CA THR A 97 36.13 -2.93 22.54
C THR A 97 34.74 -2.32 22.68
N THR A 98 34.64 -1.02 23.01
CA THR A 98 33.36 -0.35 23.29
C THR A 98 32.48 -0.19 22.04
N TYR A 99 33.02 0.43 20.98
CA TYR A 99 32.30 0.70 19.73
C TYR A 99 32.53 -0.36 18.66
N SER A 100 32.86 -1.58 19.10
CA SER A 100 33.21 -2.71 18.24
C SER A 100 32.07 -3.73 18.23
N PRO A 101 31.19 -3.73 17.20
CA PRO A 101 30.23 -4.80 16.96
C PRO A 101 30.87 -6.19 16.96
N ALA A 102 32.07 -6.31 16.38
CA ALA A 102 32.82 -7.55 16.34
C ALA A 102 33.18 -8.04 17.76
N TYR A 103 33.83 -7.20 18.56
CA TYR A 103 34.25 -7.55 19.92
C TYR A 103 33.04 -7.86 20.81
N GLN A 104 32.03 -6.98 20.79
CA GLN A 104 30.84 -7.15 21.62
C GLN A 104 30.05 -8.40 21.22
N GLY A 105 29.94 -8.71 19.93
CA GLY A 105 29.29 -9.92 19.43
C GLY A 105 30.02 -11.21 19.85
N VAL A 106 31.35 -11.25 19.75
CA VAL A 106 32.14 -12.39 20.24
C VAL A 106 32.00 -12.56 21.75
N ASN A 107 32.05 -11.45 22.49
CA ASN A 107 31.86 -11.41 23.94
C ASN A 107 30.48 -11.97 24.34
N LEU A 108 29.42 -11.57 23.65
CA LEU A 108 28.07 -12.11 23.83
C LEU A 108 28.03 -13.63 23.61
N ALA A 109 28.56 -14.13 22.50
CA ALA A 109 28.53 -15.55 22.17
C ALA A 109 29.30 -16.41 23.20
N LEU A 110 30.46 -15.94 23.66
CA LEU A 110 31.22 -16.63 24.72
C LEU A 110 30.48 -16.64 26.05
N ARG A 111 29.85 -15.51 26.44
CA ARG A 111 29.03 -15.44 27.66
C ARG A 111 27.81 -16.35 27.59
N MET A 112 27.17 -16.48 26.43
CA MET A 112 26.10 -17.45 26.21
C MET A 112 26.59 -18.88 26.41
N ALA A 113 27.79 -19.22 25.93
CA ALA A 113 28.39 -20.54 26.12
C ALA A 113 28.69 -20.84 27.60
N ILE A 114 29.29 -19.89 28.32
CA ILE A 114 29.57 -20.01 29.75
C ILE A 114 28.26 -20.19 30.53
N MET A 115 27.24 -19.39 30.25
CA MET A 115 25.96 -19.51 30.96
C MET A 115 25.19 -20.79 30.62
N ALA A 116 25.27 -21.27 29.37
CA ALA A 116 24.70 -22.58 29.01
C ALA A 116 25.36 -23.70 29.83
N TRP A 117 26.68 -23.68 29.96
CA TRP A 117 27.40 -24.62 30.84
C TRP A 117 26.94 -24.50 32.30
N THR A 118 26.83 -23.28 32.83
CA THR A 118 26.38 -23.02 34.21
C THR A 118 24.99 -23.61 34.46
N ILE A 119 24.05 -23.42 33.53
CA ILE A 119 22.69 -23.97 33.64
C ILE A 119 22.70 -25.50 33.60
N PHE A 120 23.41 -26.11 32.64
CA PHE A 120 23.30 -27.54 32.40
C PHE A 120 24.11 -28.36 33.40
N LEU A 121 25.41 -28.11 33.51
CA LEU A 121 26.33 -28.92 34.32
C LEU A 121 26.80 -28.22 35.59
N GLY A 122 27.02 -26.90 35.56
CA GLY A 122 27.54 -26.15 36.71
C GLY A 122 26.72 -26.32 38.00
N ASN A 123 25.40 -26.53 37.85
CA ASN A 123 24.46 -26.78 38.95
C ASN A 123 23.90 -28.21 39.02
N GLY A 124 24.42 -29.15 38.19
CA GLY A 124 23.95 -30.53 38.18
C GLY A 124 22.52 -30.74 37.70
N ASN A 125 22.09 -30.00 36.66
CA ASN A 125 20.72 -30.06 36.12
C ASN A 125 20.52 -31.08 34.98
N LEU A 126 21.47 -31.98 34.79
CA LEU A 126 21.33 -33.11 33.87
C LEU A 126 20.91 -34.37 34.65
N GLY A 127 20.05 -35.19 34.03
CA GLY A 127 19.48 -36.37 34.67
C GLY A 127 20.51 -37.42 35.15
N TRP A 128 20.03 -38.49 35.79
CA TRP A 128 20.87 -39.52 36.43
C TRP A 128 21.95 -40.14 35.53
N LYS A 129 21.73 -40.21 34.20
CA LYS A 129 22.73 -40.67 33.21
C LYS A 129 24.03 -39.85 33.23
N MET A 130 24.03 -38.62 33.76
CA MET A 130 25.23 -37.80 33.89
C MET A 130 26.23 -38.46 34.86
N GLN A 131 25.73 -39.01 35.97
CA GLN A 131 26.56 -39.60 37.02
C GLN A 131 27.06 -41.01 36.67
N SER A 132 26.50 -41.66 35.64
CA SER A 132 26.86 -43.00 35.19
C SER A 132 27.42 -43.00 33.76
N THR A 133 26.56 -42.91 32.74
CA THR A 133 26.89 -43.06 31.32
C THR A 133 27.78 -41.95 30.77
N TYR A 134 27.55 -40.69 31.17
CA TYR A 134 28.22 -39.52 30.60
C TYR A 134 29.23 -38.87 31.56
N LYS A 135 29.69 -39.59 32.59
CA LYS A 135 30.59 -39.05 33.61
C LYS A 135 31.88 -38.47 33.01
N GLN A 136 32.50 -39.19 32.08
CA GLN A 136 33.73 -38.74 31.41
C GLN A 136 33.46 -37.52 30.50
N THR A 137 32.39 -37.55 29.70
CA THR A 137 31.98 -36.42 28.86
C THR A 137 31.71 -35.16 29.70
N GLY A 138 31.07 -35.31 30.86
CA GLY A 138 30.85 -34.21 31.81
C GLY A 138 32.15 -33.61 32.36
N GLN A 139 33.15 -34.45 32.67
CA GLN A 139 34.49 -33.99 33.09
C GLN A 139 35.19 -33.21 31.98
N GLU A 140 35.14 -33.70 30.73
CA GLU A 140 35.71 -33.00 29.57
C GLU A 140 35.04 -31.65 29.33
N ILE A 141 33.70 -31.58 29.46
CA ILE A 141 32.96 -30.32 29.35
C ILE A 141 33.39 -29.32 30.45
N ASN A 142 33.53 -29.77 31.70
CA ASN A 142 34.00 -28.91 32.79
C ASN A 142 35.42 -28.40 32.54
N GLN A 143 36.29 -29.23 31.96
CA GLN A 143 37.65 -28.81 31.61
C GLN A 143 37.65 -27.74 30.51
N LEU A 144 36.81 -27.89 29.48
CA LEU A 144 36.64 -26.88 28.43
C LEU A 144 36.09 -25.57 29.01
N ALA A 145 35.08 -25.64 29.89
CA ALA A 145 34.51 -24.47 30.54
C ALA A 145 35.57 -23.68 31.33
N LYS A 146 36.42 -24.37 32.11
CA LYS A 146 37.52 -23.73 32.84
C LYS A 146 38.47 -22.98 31.90
N GLN A 147 38.93 -23.63 30.82
CA GLN A 147 39.80 -23.00 29.84
C GLN A 147 39.16 -21.77 29.17
N ILE A 148 37.88 -21.88 28.79
CA ILE A 148 37.14 -20.77 28.18
C ILE A 148 37.12 -19.58 29.12
N ILE A 149 36.78 -19.79 30.38
CA ILE A 149 36.60 -18.67 31.31
C ILE A 149 37.96 -18.07 31.73
N GLU A 150 38.98 -18.89 31.95
CA GLU A 150 40.34 -18.41 32.22
C GLU A 150 40.90 -17.57 31.07
N GLY A 151 40.65 -17.99 29.83
CA GLY A 151 41.05 -17.23 28.64
C GLY A 151 40.16 -16.01 28.38
N PHE A 152 38.86 -16.11 28.65
CA PHE A 152 37.89 -15.03 28.46
C PHE A 152 38.25 -13.77 29.26
N ASN A 153 38.72 -13.94 30.50
CA ASN A 153 39.19 -12.83 31.35
C ASN A 153 40.43 -12.11 30.80
N LYS A 154 41.12 -12.68 29.80
CA LYS A 154 42.33 -12.14 29.17
C LYS A 154 42.07 -11.49 27.81
N ILE A 155 40.84 -11.56 27.28
CA ILE A 155 40.51 -10.90 26.01
C ILE A 155 40.44 -9.39 26.23
N THR A 156 41.31 -8.64 25.55
CA THR A 156 41.35 -7.17 25.61
C THR A 156 41.07 -6.50 24.25
N THR A 157 41.27 -7.21 23.14
CA THR A 157 40.97 -6.77 21.76
C THR A 157 40.74 -8.00 20.86
N LEU A 158 40.30 -7.81 19.60
CA LEU A 158 40.22 -8.90 18.62
C LEU A 158 41.54 -9.15 17.87
N ASN A 159 42.46 -8.17 17.85
CA ASN A 159 43.77 -8.25 17.18
C ASN A 159 44.84 -9.02 17.98
N THR A 160 44.47 -9.99 18.81
CA THR A 160 45.45 -10.79 19.58
C THR A 160 45.88 -12.06 18.84
N ASP A 161 45.27 -12.37 17.70
CA ASP A 161 45.79 -13.40 16.80
C ASP A 161 46.79 -12.72 15.88
N ASN A 162 48.09 -12.92 16.11
CA ASN A 162 49.14 -12.59 15.14
C ASN A 162 49.00 -13.45 13.86
N ARG A 163 47.89 -13.32 13.13
CA ARG A 163 47.64 -13.99 11.84
C ARG A 163 48.16 -13.09 10.71
N PRO A 164 49.05 -13.59 9.83
CA PRO A 164 49.38 -12.89 8.60
C PRO A 164 48.14 -12.83 7.69
N ALA A 165 47.95 -11.68 7.02
CA ALA A 165 46.75 -11.28 6.28
C ALA A 165 46.40 -12.09 5.01
N ASN A 166 46.89 -13.33 4.84
CA ASN A 166 46.84 -14.04 3.56
C ASN A 166 46.64 -15.57 3.62
N GLN A 167 46.00 -16.11 4.67
CA GLN A 167 45.58 -17.52 4.66
C GLN A 167 44.10 -17.64 4.33
N ASP A 168 43.82 -18.18 3.15
CA ASP A 168 42.52 -18.73 2.76
C ASP A 168 42.06 -19.72 3.84
N ILE A 169 40.97 -19.41 4.54
CA ILE A 169 40.35 -20.34 5.50
C ILE A 169 39.54 -21.38 4.70
N LYS A 170 40.23 -22.22 3.93
CA LYS A 170 39.69 -23.50 3.48
C LYS A 170 40.04 -24.54 4.54
N GLY A 171 39.16 -24.66 5.54
CA GLY A 171 39.19 -25.76 6.50
C GLY A 171 40.53 -25.87 7.22
N GLU A 172 40.80 -24.99 8.18
CA GLU A 172 41.88 -25.26 9.13
C GLU A 172 41.52 -26.50 9.96
N THR A 173 42.18 -27.61 9.65
CA THR A 173 42.40 -28.71 10.58
C THR A 173 43.07 -28.18 11.85
N LEU A 174 42.68 -28.76 12.98
CA LEU A 174 43.08 -28.59 14.40
C LEU A 174 44.53 -28.21 14.78
N ALA A 175 45.46 -27.96 13.86
CA ALA A 175 46.91 -27.93 14.13
C ALA A 175 47.58 -26.54 14.26
N GLU A 176 46.90 -25.41 14.02
CA GLU A 176 47.54 -24.08 14.09
C GLU A 176 46.95 -23.13 15.14
N VAL A 177 46.54 -23.65 16.30
CA VAL A 177 46.40 -22.83 17.52
C VAL A 177 47.78 -22.74 18.17
N ARG A 178 48.50 -21.63 17.95
CA ARG A 178 49.86 -21.42 18.51
C ARG A 178 49.85 -21.55 20.04
N GLU A 179 50.70 -22.47 20.51
CA GLU A 179 50.88 -22.87 21.91
C GLU A 179 51.46 -21.74 22.77
N VAL A 180 50.76 -21.33 23.83
CA VAL A 180 51.39 -20.66 24.98
C VAL A 180 51.45 -21.67 26.13
N LYS A 181 52.66 -22.18 26.41
CA LYS A 181 52.91 -23.08 27.54
C LYS A 181 52.94 -22.27 28.83
N ASN A 182 52.05 -22.60 29.77
CA ASN A 182 52.16 -22.15 31.16
C ASN A 182 52.71 -23.30 32.02
N ALA A 183 53.27 -22.98 33.19
CA ALA A 183 54.12 -23.86 34.02
C ALA A 183 53.46 -25.16 34.58
N ASN A 184 52.20 -25.45 34.23
CA ASN A 184 51.56 -26.76 34.42
C ASN A 184 51.01 -27.18 33.05
N HIS A 185 51.40 -28.36 32.56
CA HIS A 185 51.16 -28.92 31.21
C HIS A 185 49.68 -28.94 30.69
N SER A 186 49.06 -27.78 30.55
CA SER A 186 47.81 -27.56 29.81
C SER A 186 47.95 -26.27 29.00
N THR A 187 47.95 -26.38 27.69
CA THR A 187 48.04 -25.26 26.73
C THR A 187 46.83 -24.33 26.88
N LEU A 188 47.05 -23.11 27.39
CA LEU A 188 45.99 -22.11 27.56
C LEU A 188 45.82 -21.30 26.28
N THR A 189 44.64 -21.38 25.67
CA THR A 189 44.31 -20.58 24.48
C THR A 189 43.66 -19.26 24.92
N THR A 190 44.26 -18.12 24.56
CA THR A 190 43.78 -16.78 24.95
C THR A 190 43.29 -15.95 23.76
N THR A 191 43.25 -16.56 22.58
CA THR A 191 42.78 -15.93 21.35
C THR A 191 41.24 -15.96 21.27
N PRO A 192 40.57 -14.89 20.81
CA PRO A 192 39.11 -14.91 20.61
C PRO A 192 38.66 -16.09 19.74
N GLN A 193 39.39 -16.35 18.67
CA GLN A 193 39.17 -17.47 17.75
C GLN A 193 39.29 -18.84 18.44
N GLY A 194 40.33 -19.00 19.24
CA GLY A 194 40.57 -20.25 19.96
C GLY A 194 39.55 -20.47 21.08
N LEU A 195 39.11 -19.41 21.76
CA LEU A 195 38.05 -19.49 22.77
C LEU A 195 36.70 -19.83 22.17
N LEU A 196 36.35 -19.29 21.00
CA LEU A 196 35.15 -19.72 20.27
C LEU A 196 35.24 -21.18 19.84
N THR A 197 36.42 -21.65 19.46
CA THR A 197 36.66 -23.06 19.11
C THR A 197 36.43 -23.98 20.32
N LEU A 198 36.97 -23.63 21.50
CA LEU A 198 36.73 -24.36 22.74
C LEU A 198 35.24 -24.34 23.14
N ALA A 199 34.60 -23.18 23.04
CA ALA A 199 33.17 -23.04 23.32
C ALA A 199 32.31 -23.87 22.38
N LYS A 200 32.67 -23.94 21.10
CA LYS A 200 32.01 -24.80 20.12
C LYS A 200 32.18 -26.28 20.47
N GLN A 201 33.40 -26.72 20.77
CA GLN A 201 33.67 -28.10 21.20
C GLN A 201 32.86 -28.47 22.44
N MET A 202 32.74 -27.54 23.39
CA MET A 202 31.92 -27.73 24.59
C MET A 202 30.43 -27.93 24.25
N MET A 203 29.87 -27.07 23.39
CA MET A 203 28.48 -27.21 22.95
C MET A 203 28.23 -28.48 22.13
N ASP A 204 29.19 -28.91 21.30
CA ASP A 204 29.08 -30.14 20.50
C ASP A 204 29.10 -31.39 21.40
N LYS A 205 29.90 -31.40 22.48
CA LYS A 205 29.87 -32.45 23.50
C LYS A 205 28.53 -32.49 24.25
N PHE A 206 27.92 -31.34 24.52
CA PHE A 206 26.54 -31.31 25.02
C PHE A 206 25.56 -31.94 24.04
N ALA A 207 25.68 -31.61 22.75
CA ALA A 207 24.79 -32.11 21.69
C ALA A 207 24.96 -33.61 21.41
N SER A 208 26.10 -34.22 21.74
CA SER A 208 26.31 -35.66 21.57
C SER A 208 25.65 -36.53 22.64
N MET A 209 25.09 -35.93 23.70
CA MET A 209 24.49 -36.67 24.80
C MET A 209 22.98 -36.86 24.64
N ASP A 210 22.51 -38.10 24.80
CA ASP A 210 21.10 -38.45 24.96
C ASP A 210 20.68 -38.42 26.44
N ILE A 211 20.69 -37.21 26.99
CA ILE A 211 20.35 -36.93 28.38
C ILE A 211 19.31 -35.83 28.50
N TYR A 212 18.39 -35.99 29.45
CA TYR A 212 17.38 -34.98 29.74
C TYR A 212 17.93 -33.87 30.64
N VAL A 213 17.54 -32.63 30.33
CA VAL A 213 17.61 -31.50 31.24
C VAL A 213 16.47 -31.61 32.24
N VAL A 214 16.79 -31.61 33.53
CA VAL A 214 15.86 -31.89 34.63
C VAL A 214 15.93 -30.80 35.70
N GLY A 215 15.10 -30.92 36.74
CA GLY A 215 15.18 -30.05 37.92
C GLY A 215 14.98 -28.57 37.58
N ASP A 216 15.83 -27.71 38.14
CA ASP A 216 15.78 -26.27 37.88
C ASP A 216 16.29 -25.90 36.47
N GLY A 217 17.07 -26.76 35.82
CA GLY A 217 17.53 -26.56 34.45
C GLY A 217 16.40 -26.42 33.43
N LYS A 218 15.27 -27.12 33.62
CA LYS A 218 14.09 -26.92 32.76
C LYS A 218 13.50 -25.52 32.96
N ARG A 219 13.45 -25.03 34.20
CA ARG A 219 12.95 -23.68 34.53
C ARG A 219 13.87 -22.61 33.95
N TYR A 220 15.18 -22.76 34.14
CA TYR A 220 16.19 -21.84 33.60
C TYR A 220 16.26 -21.85 32.07
N THR A 221 15.76 -22.88 31.40
CA THR A 221 15.66 -22.91 29.93
C THR A 221 14.26 -22.60 29.41
N GLY A 222 13.35 -22.16 30.28
CA GLY A 222 11.96 -21.82 29.92
C GLY A 222 11.11 -23.01 29.48
N GLN A 223 11.50 -24.23 29.86
CA GLN A 223 10.81 -25.48 29.51
C GLN A 223 9.90 -25.95 30.65
N THR A 224 8.70 -26.45 30.30
CA THR A 224 7.74 -27.02 31.25
C THR A 224 7.92 -28.53 31.44
N GLN A 225 8.56 -29.19 30.48
CA GLN A 225 8.87 -30.62 30.51
C GLN A 225 10.37 -30.87 30.36
N ASN A 226 10.79 -32.08 30.73
CA ASN A 226 12.17 -32.51 30.53
C ASN A 226 12.43 -32.61 29.02
N THR A 227 13.46 -31.94 28.53
CA THR A 227 13.88 -31.97 27.12
C THR A 227 15.24 -32.63 27.00
N LEU A 228 15.47 -33.36 25.91
CA LEU A 228 16.82 -33.83 25.61
C LEU A 228 17.73 -32.63 25.40
N ILE A 229 18.95 -32.66 25.96
CA ILE A 229 19.89 -31.53 25.89
C ILE A 229 20.16 -31.11 24.44
N LYS A 230 20.32 -32.08 23.52
CA LYS A 230 20.53 -31.84 22.09
C LYS A 230 19.35 -31.14 21.39
N GLN A 231 18.16 -31.13 22.00
CA GLN A 231 16.96 -30.45 21.51
C GLN A 231 16.66 -29.17 22.31
N ASN A 232 17.47 -28.85 23.33
CA ASN A 232 17.20 -27.72 24.19
C ASN A 232 17.44 -26.41 23.41
N PRO A 233 16.47 -25.48 23.38
CA PRO A 233 16.58 -24.26 22.59
C PRO A 233 17.73 -23.35 23.02
N VAL A 234 18.13 -23.38 24.31
CA VAL A 234 19.30 -22.61 24.78
C VAL A 234 20.58 -23.17 24.18
N LEU A 235 20.75 -24.51 24.13
CA LEU A 235 21.92 -25.12 23.50
C LEU A 235 21.98 -24.77 22.01
N LEU A 236 20.88 -24.94 21.28
CA LEU A 236 20.79 -24.69 19.84
C LEU A 236 21.11 -23.23 19.49
N LYS A 237 20.57 -22.27 20.26
CA LYS A 237 20.82 -20.85 20.04
C LYS A 237 22.24 -20.44 20.43
N THR A 238 22.82 -21.03 21.45
CA THR A 238 24.24 -20.84 21.77
C THR A 238 25.15 -21.37 20.66
N GLN A 239 24.86 -22.54 20.08
CA GLN A 239 25.61 -23.07 18.93
C GLN A 239 25.51 -22.15 17.70
N ALA A 240 24.32 -21.61 17.41
CA ALA A 240 24.12 -20.63 16.34
C ALA A 240 24.93 -19.35 16.58
N ALA A 241 24.86 -18.79 17.79
CA ALA A 241 25.61 -17.61 18.19
C ALA A 241 27.14 -17.80 18.06
N LEU A 242 27.67 -18.96 18.48
CA LEU A 242 29.09 -19.27 18.31
C LEU A 242 29.51 -19.39 16.84
N LYS A 243 28.67 -19.99 15.99
CA LYS A 243 28.91 -20.07 14.53
C LYS A 243 28.90 -18.67 13.89
N ASN A 244 27.97 -17.81 14.31
CA ASN A 244 27.88 -16.44 13.82
C ASN A 244 29.07 -15.60 14.31
N ALA A 245 29.50 -15.76 15.57
CA ALA A 245 30.71 -15.13 16.10
C ALA A 245 31.98 -15.57 15.36
N GLN A 246 32.07 -16.85 15.00
CA GLN A 246 33.17 -17.38 14.19
C GLN A 246 33.23 -16.69 12.81
N SER A 247 32.06 -16.54 12.18
CA SER A 247 31.95 -15.87 10.88
C SER A 247 32.24 -14.37 11.00
N LEU A 248 31.85 -13.76 12.12
CA LEU A 248 32.07 -12.35 12.43
C LEU A 248 33.57 -12.03 12.50
N ILE A 249 34.34 -12.85 13.23
CA ILE A 249 35.80 -12.71 13.29
C ILE A 249 36.41 -12.76 11.88
N ASN A 250 36.04 -13.75 11.08
CA ASN A 250 36.56 -13.89 9.71
C ASN A 250 36.20 -12.67 8.84
N ALA A 251 34.96 -12.17 8.93
CA ALA A 251 34.53 -10.98 8.21
C ALA A 251 35.31 -9.72 8.64
N THR A 252 35.61 -9.59 9.95
CA THR A 252 36.42 -8.49 10.49
C THR A 252 37.87 -8.56 10.01
N TYR A 253 38.48 -9.75 9.95
CA TYR A 253 39.82 -9.91 9.36
C TYR A 253 39.83 -9.55 7.87
N ASN A 254 38.86 -10.03 7.09
CA ASN A 254 38.75 -9.72 5.67
C ASN A 254 38.63 -8.21 5.44
N LEU A 255 37.75 -7.56 6.20
CA LEU A 255 37.57 -6.10 6.13
C LEU A 255 38.89 -5.37 6.41
N ASN A 256 39.61 -5.76 7.46
CA ASN A 256 40.89 -5.14 7.81
C ASN A 256 41.93 -5.30 6.69
N THR A 257 42.03 -6.49 6.10
CA THR A 257 42.92 -6.75 4.95
C THR A 257 42.52 -5.92 3.74
N THR A 258 41.23 -5.90 3.37
CA THR A 258 40.72 -5.12 2.23
C THR A 258 40.96 -3.62 2.45
N GLN A 259 40.73 -3.11 3.65
CA GLN A 259 40.89 -1.70 3.99
C GLN A 259 42.36 -1.26 3.95
N ASN A 260 43.29 -2.08 4.45
CA ASN A 260 44.73 -1.81 4.35
C ASN A 260 45.20 -1.75 2.89
N ASN A 261 44.70 -2.66 2.05
CA ASN A 261 44.99 -2.65 0.61
C ASN A 261 44.39 -1.44 -0.11
N LEU A 262 43.24 -0.92 0.35
CA LEU A 262 42.60 0.26 -0.20
C LEU A 262 43.43 1.53 0.04
N GLN A 263 44.02 1.68 1.23
CA GLN A 263 44.92 2.80 1.57
C GLN A 263 46.11 2.88 0.62
N GLN A 264 46.81 1.75 0.40
CA GLN A 264 48.02 1.69 -0.43
C GLN A 264 47.76 2.13 -1.88
N LYS A 265 46.53 1.92 -2.39
CA LYS A 265 46.15 2.25 -3.77
C LYS A 265 45.63 3.67 -3.95
N GLN A 266 45.23 4.31 -2.86
CA GLN A 266 44.90 5.73 -2.86
C GLN A 266 46.16 6.62 -2.92
N SER A 267 47.33 6.09 -2.54
CA SER A 267 48.61 6.80 -2.53
C SER A 267 49.63 6.16 -3.48
N GLY A 268 49.69 6.61 -4.74
CA GLY A 268 50.76 6.21 -5.68
C GLY A 268 50.54 6.66 -7.13
N GLU A 269 51.64 6.98 -7.84
CA GLU A 269 51.64 7.12 -9.30
C GLU A 269 51.32 5.76 -9.94
N GLY A 270 50.20 5.68 -10.70
CA GLY A 270 49.76 4.44 -11.36
C GLY A 270 48.50 3.77 -10.78
N ALA A 271 47.73 4.47 -9.93
CA ALA A 271 46.48 3.95 -9.36
C ALA A 271 45.53 3.38 -10.44
N ASN A 272 45.39 2.06 -10.46
CA ASN A 272 44.40 1.38 -11.30
C ASN A 272 43.00 1.67 -10.74
N THR A 273 42.32 2.65 -11.34
CA THR A 273 40.99 3.11 -10.92
C THR A 273 39.97 1.96 -10.84
N SER A 274 40.08 0.96 -11.72
CA SER A 274 39.17 -0.19 -11.69
C SER A 274 39.35 -1.05 -10.43
N GLU A 275 40.60 -1.34 -10.09
CA GLU A 275 40.93 -2.17 -8.93
C GLU A 275 40.65 -1.46 -7.61
N PHE A 276 40.90 -0.14 -7.54
CA PHE A 276 40.49 0.70 -6.42
C PHE A 276 38.98 0.67 -6.23
N ASN A 277 38.19 0.89 -7.30
CA ASN A 277 36.73 0.89 -7.23
C ASN A 277 36.18 -0.46 -6.74
N GLN A 278 36.76 -1.57 -7.20
CA GLN A 278 36.40 -2.91 -6.73
C GLN A 278 36.69 -3.10 -5.25
N LYS A 279 37.88 -2.69 -4.78
CA LYS A 279 38.27 -2.80 -3.37
C LYS A 279 37.45 -1.90 -2.46
N PHE A 280 37.10 -0.70 -2.91
CA PHE A 280 36.21 0.20 -2.17
C PHE A 280 34.81 -0.42 -1.98
N GLN A 281 34.23 -0.97 -3.05
CA GLN A 281 32.94 -1.68 -2.95
C GLN A 281 33.05 -2.93 -2.07
N GLN A 282 34.14 -3.69 -2.18
CA GLN A 282 34.38 -4.86 -1.35
C GLN A 282 34.43 -4.49 0.14
N ALA A 283 35.20 -3.46 0.51
CA ALA A 283 35.30 -3.00 1.90
C ALA A 283 33.94 -2.54 2.46
N ALA A 284 33.14 -1.82 1.66
CA ALA A 284 31.80 -1.40 2.08
C ALA A 284 30.83 -2.59 2.28
N LYS A 285 30.93 -3.64 1.45
CA LYS A 285 30.15 -4.88 1.62
C LYS A 285 30.60 -5.65 2.86
N GLU A 286 31.90 -5.75 3.11
CA GLU A 286 32.45 -6.41 4.29
C GLU A 286 32.08 -5.67 5.59
N GLN A 287 32.05 -4.33 5.57
CA GLN A 287 31.51 -3.52 6.67
C GLN A 287 30.05 -3.89 7.00
N GLN A 288 29.18 -4.01 6.00
CA GLN A 288 27.79 -4.44 6.17
C GLN A 288 27.69 -5.86 6.74
N GLN A 289 28.55 -6.76 6.26
CA GLN A 289 28.59 -8.15 6.72
C GLN A 289 28.96 -8.24 8.21
N VAL A 290 29.95 -7.46 8.68
CA VAL A 290 30.33 -7.40 10.10
C VAL A 290 29.13 -6.98 10.96
N LEU A 291 28.40 -5.93 10.56
CA LEU A 291 27.21 -5.46 11.29
C LEU A 291 26.08 -6.49 11.28
N SER A 292 25.82 -7.11 10.13
CA SER A 292 24.78 -8.14 9.98
C SER A 292 25.06 -9.39 10.84
N LEU A 293 26.31 -9.83 10.91
CA LEU A 293 26.72 -10.96 11.74
C LEU A 293 26.63 -10.62 13.23
N ALA A 294 27.06 -9.43 13.65
CA ALA A 294 26.90 -8.97 15.03
C ALA A 294 25.41 -8.90 15.43
N GLN A 295 24.54 -8.41 14.54
CA GLN A 295 23.10 -8.39 14.76
C GLN A 295 22.51 -9.81 14.86
N SER A 296 22.98 -10.74 14.02
CA SER A 296 22.53 -12.14 14.06
C SER A 296 22.82 -12.82 15.41
N ILE A 297 23.95 -12.50 16.06
CA ILE A 297 24.27 -13.01 17.41
C ILE A 297 23.31 -12.44 18.46
N VAL A 298 22.97 -11.14 18.36
CA VAL A 298 21.96 -10.51 19.22
C VAL A 298 20.59 -11.18 19.02
N ASP A 299 20.24 -11.48 17.77
CA ASP A 299 18.97 -12.12 17.42
C ASP A 299 18.93 -13.57 17.92
N ASP A 300 20.05 -14.30 17.86
CA ASP A 300 20.17 -15.64 18.47
C ASP A 300 19.92 -15.62 19.98
N TYR A 301 20.47 -14.63 20.69
CA TYR A 301 20.19 -14.41 22.11
C TYR A 301 18.71 -14.08 22.35
N LYS A 302 18.12 -13.14 21.60
CA LYS A 302 16.72 -12.73 21.76
C LYS A 302 15.73 -13.84 21.40
N ALA A 303 16.13 -14.77 20.53
CA ALA A 303 15.32 -15.93 20.15
C ALA A 303 15.34 -17.06 21.19
N MET A 304 16.10 -16.94 22.28
CA MET A 304 16.04 -17.87 23.40
C MET A 304 14.72 -17.72 24.18
N PRO A 305 14.22 -18.78 24.83
CA PRO A 305 13.03 -18.68 25.67
C PRO A 305 13.17 -17.61 26.75
N GLN A 306 12.06 -16.92 27.08
CA GLN A 306 12.07 -15.81 28.05
C GLN A 306 12.65 -16.24 29.41
N GLY A 307 12.31 -17.45 29.88
CA GLY A 307 12.86 -18.00 31.12
C GLY A 307 14.40 -18.12 31.11
N ALA A 308 15.00 -18.36 29.95
CA ALA A 308 16.46 -18.37 29.79
C ALA A 308 17.05 -16.97 29.79
N GLN A 309 16.42 -16.02 29.10
CA GLN A 309 16.84 -14.62 29.12
C GLN A 309 16.78 -14.04 30.54
N ASP A 310 15.74 -14.36 31.30
CA ASP A 310 15.59 -13.90 32.69
C ASP A 310 16.60 -14.55 33.62
N ALA A 311 16.89 -15.84 33.44
CA ALA A 311 17.94 -16.55 34.16
C ALA A 311 19.33 -15.95 33.86
N PHE A 312 19.57 -15.52 32.62
CA PHE A 312 20.82 -14.88 32.20
C PHE A 312 21.01 -13.46 32.77
N LYS A 313 19.93 -12.70 33.01
CA LYS A 313 19.98 -11.37 33.66
C LYS A 313 20.33 -11.46 35.14
N ASP A 314 19.82 -12.46 35.84
CA ASP A 314 20.04 -12.68 37.27
C ASP A 314 20.69 -14.04 37.52
N CYS A 315 21.88 -14.19 36.96
CA CYS A 315 22.78 -15.34 37.13
C CYS A 315 23.02 -15.70 38.60
N THR A 316 22.90 -14.77 39.55
CA THR A 316 23.17 -15.03 40.98
C THR A 316 22.17 -16.01 41.59
N LYS A 317 20.94 -16.01 41.08
CA LYS A 317 19.90 -17.00 41.45
C LYS A 317 20.21 -18.41 40.94
N ILE A 318 21.00 -18.51 39.88
CA ILE A 318 21.51 -19.80 39.40
C ILE A 318 22.64 -20.23 40.35
N LEU A 319 23.58 -19.35 40.68
CA LEU A 319 24.74 -19.65 41.55
C LEU A 319 24.39 -20.11 42.97
N ASN A 320 23.30 -19.63 43.55
CA ASN A 320 22.93 -19.89 44.96
C ASN A 320 22.14 -21.20 45.18
N THR A 321 21.89 -22.01 44.15
CA THR A 321 21.12 -23.25 44.26
C THR A 321 22.04 -24.48 44.29
N LYS A 322 22.33 -24.96 45.52
CA LYS A 322 22.98 -26.21 45.94
C LYS A 322 24.49 -26.17 46.27
N GLN A 323 24.74 -26.14 47.59
CA GLN A 323 25.85 -26.83 48.25
C GLN A 323 25.73 -28.34 47.97
N ASP A 324 26.55 -28.87 47.06
CA ASP A 324 27.17 -30.22 47.09
C ASP A 324 27.56 -30.66 45.68
N ILE A 325 28.71 -30.17 45.23
CA ILE A 325 29.51 -30.86 44.23
C ILE A 325 30.81 -31.19 44.94
N THR A 326 30.87 -32.38 45.53
CA THR A 326 32.08 -32.89 46.18
C THR A 326 33.09 -33.28 45.10
N GLY A 327 34.14 -32.46 44.95
CA GLY A 327 35.34 -32.78 44.16
C GLY A 327 35.67 -31.80 43.03
N SER A 328 36.74 -31.02 43.23
CA SER A 328 37.48 -30.17 42.27
C SER A 328 36.77 -28.93 41.67
N GLU A 329 36.92 -27.83 42.42
CA GLU A 329 36.82 -26.40 42.04
C GLU A 329 35.41 -25.83 41.80
N LYS A 330 34.92 -25.11 42.83
CA LYS A 330 33.77 -24.19 42.74
C LYS A 330 34.10 -23.05 41.77
N PHE A 331 33.68 -23.18 40.52
CA PHE A 331 33.93 -22.14 39.52
C PHE A 331 32.69 -21.89 38.69
N SER A 332 31.68 -21.26 39.30
CA SER A 332 30.48 -20.84 38.60
C SER A 332 30.50 -19.32 38.45
N ILE A 333 30.54 -18.84 37.22
CA ILE A 333 30.72 -17.42 36.88
C ILE A 333 29.44 -16.87 36.28
N CYS A 334 29.02 -15.73 36.83
CA CYS A 334 27.99 -14.92 36.21
C CYS A 334 28.56 -14.23 34.96
N ALA A 335 28.26 -14.79 33.78
CA ALA A 335 28.73 -14.22 32.53
C ALA A 335 27.75 -13.16 31.95
N ASN A 336 26.59 -12.90 32.57
CA ASN A 336 25.59 -11.89 32.16
C ASN A 336 25.46 -11.61 30.63
N PRO A 337 24.99 -12.56 29.82
CA PRO A 337 24.78 -12.36 28.37
C PRO A 337 23.84 -11.20 28.03
N ALA A 338 22.90 -10.86 28.92
CA ALA A 338 21.94 -9.78 28.69
C ALA A 338 22.61 -8.40 28.56
N GLU A 339 23.60 -8.14 29.40
CA GLU A 339 24.41 -6.92 29.34
C GLU A 339 25.21 -6.87 28.04
N SER A 340 25.84 -7.97 27.64
CA SER A 340 26.60 -8.03 26.38
C SER A 340 25.70 -7.95 25.14
N ALA A 341 24.47 -8.45 25.18
CA ALA A 341 23.49 -8.25 24.11
C ALA A 341 23.13 -6.77 23.95
N THR A 342 22.98 -6.07 25.08
CA THR A 342 22.75 -4.61 25.09
C THR A 342 23.95 -3.86 24.54
N ALA A 343 25.17 -4.22 24.97
CA ALA A 343 26.41 -3.60 24.49
C ALA A 343 26.64 -3.85 22.98
N THR A 344 26.34 -5.06 22.49
CA THR A 344 26.43 -5.39 21.06
C THR A 344 25.43 -4.59 20.24
N GLN A 345 24.18 -4.48 20.70
CA GLN A 345 23.18 -3.66 20.01
C GLN A 345 23.58 -2.17 20.00
N ALA A 346 24.13 -1.66 21.11
CA ALA A 346 24.60 -0.29 21.19
C ALA A 346 25.78 -0.01 20.24
N SER A 347 26.72 -0.95 20.11
CA SER A 347 27.86 -0.80 19.19
C SER A 347 27.46 -0.91 17.71
N ILE A 348 26.41 -1.66 17.38
CA ILE A 348 25.79 -1.66 16.05
C ILE A 348 25.14 -0.30 15.78
N ASN A 349 24.31 0.18 16.70
CA ASN A 349 23.55 1.42 16.55
C ASN A 349 24.45 2.66 16.44
N TYR A 350 25.65 2.63 17.04
CA TYR A 350 26.64 3.70 16.99
C TYR A 350 26.95 4.18 15.55
N TYR A 351 26.97 3.27 14.58
CA TYR A 351 27.31 3.60 13.18
C TYR A 351 26.13 4.15 12.36
N GLY A 352 24.89 4.05 12.87
CA GLY A 352 23.69 4.54 12.21
C GLY A 352 23.59 4.10 10.74
N ASN A 353 23.29 5.05 9.85
CA ASN A 353 23.17 4.81 8.41
C ASN A 353 24.48 4.95 7.62
N GLN A 354 25.59 5.34 8.26
CA GLN A 354 26.87 5.57 7.56
C GLN A 354 27.32 4.36 6.71
N PRO A 355 27.21 3.10 7.18
CA PRO A 355 27.56 1.94 6.38
C PRO A 355 26.73 1.78 5.09
N ASN A 356 25.45 2.19 5.11
CA ASN A 356 24.59 2.14 3.92
C ASN A 356 25.02 3.21 2.91
N SER A 357 25.29 4.43 3.39
CA SER A 357 25.81 5.52 2.57
C SER A 357 27.15 5.18 1.91
N ASN A 358 28.06 4.54 2.66
CA ASN A 358 29.35 4.08 2.13
C ASN A 358 29.17 3.07 0.99
N LEU A 359 28.28 2.09 1.16
CA LEU A 359 28.02 1.08 0.13
C LEU A 359 27.35 1.69 -1.11
N GLN A 360 26.39 2.60 -0.92
CA GLN A 360 25.76 3.32 -2.02
C GLN A 360 26.79 4.11 -2.82
N LEU A 361 27.64 4.88 -2.15
CA LEU A 361 28.70 5.64 -2.80
C LEU A 361 29.69 4.72 -3.53
N ALA A 362 30.10 3.61 -2.92
CA ALA A 362 31.00 2.66 -3.58
C ALA A 362 30.37 2.02 -4.83
N ASN A 363 29.06 1.77 -4.81
CA ASN A 363 28.30 1.32 -5.99
C ASN A 363 28.19 2.41 -7.06
N ASP A 364 28.05 3.67 -6.67
CA ASP A 364 28.00 4.80 -7.60
C ASP A 364 29.36 5.01 -8.29
N VAL A 365 30.46 4.89 -7.54
CA VAL A 365 31.84 4.99 -8.04
C VAL A 365 32.16 3.88 -9.04
N ILE A 366 31.88 2.61 -8.70
CA ILE A 366 32.20 1.49 -9.60
C ILE A 366 31.34 1.50 -10.88
N ASN A 367 30.11 2.02 -10.80
CA ASN A 367 29.20 2.11 -11.94
C ASN A 367 29.22 3.47 -12.65
N LEU A 368 30.14 4.37 -12.31
CA LEU A 368 30.13 5.77 -12.77
C LEU A 368 30.00 5.89 -14.31
N ALA A 369 30.76 5.11 -15.08
CA ALA A 369 30.70 5.14 -16.54
C ALA A 369 29.33 4.69 -17.10
N ASN A 370 28.75 3.63 -16.51
CA ASN A 370 27.42 3.13 -16.86
C ASN A 370 26.35 4.16 -16.48
N ASN A 371 26.46 4.76 -15.29
CA ASN A 371 25.54 5.78 -14.80
C ASN A 371 25.57 7.03 -15.68
N LYS A 372 26.75 7.50 -16.13
CA LYS A 372 26.87 8.62 -17.10
C LYS A 372 26.19 8.31 -18.44
N THR A 373 26.36 7.08 -18.94
CA THR A 373 25.71 6.64 -20.20
C THR A 373 24.20 6.55 -20.04
N ALA A 374 23.72 5.93 -18.96
CA ALA A 374 22.31 5.84 -18.63
C ALA A 374 21.69 7.23 -18.45
N LEU A 375 22.38 8.16 -17.78
CA LEU A 375 21.93 9.53 -17.56
C LEU A 375 21.65 10.24 -18.89
N LYS A 376 22.61 10.18 -19.83
CA LYS A 376 22.47 10.75 -21.17
C LYS A 376 21.28 10.14 -21.94
N ASN A 377 21.14 8.82 -21.91
CA ASN A 377 20.09 8.12 -22.63
C ASN A 377 18.69 8.38 -22.04
N THR A 378 18.58 8.37 -20.71
CA THR A 378 17.35 8.70 -19.97
C THR A 378 16.97 10.16 -20.23
N PHE A 379 17.92 11.10 -20.22
CA PHE A 379 17.65 12.50 -20.56
C PHE A 379 17.06 12.64 -21.97
N ALA A 380 17.71 12.06 -22.99
CA ALA A 380 17.24 12.13 -24.37
C ALA A 380 15.84 11.52 -24.53
N SER A 381 15.60 10.37 -23.88
CA SER A 381 14.30 9.69 -23.90
C SER A 381 13.22 10.52 -23.22
N THR A 382 13.54 11.14 -22.08
CA THR A 382 12.65 12.02 -21.32
C THR A 382 12.30 13.27 -22.10
N GLN A 383 13.29 13.91 -22.72
CA GLN A 383 13.10 15.09 -23.57
C GLN A 383 12.19 14.78 -24.75
N SER A 384 12.44 13.67 -25.44
CA SER A 384 11.61 13.22 -26.57
C SER A 384 10.17 12.90 -26.14
N LEU A 385 9.99 12.22 -25.01
CA LEU A 385 8.66 11.91 -24.47
C LEU A 385 7.90 13.18 -24.05
N GLY A 386 8.56 14.11 -23.37
CA GLY A 386 8.00 15.41 -23.00
C GLY A 386 7.53 16.19 -24.22
N ALA A 387 8.36 16.27 -25.27
CA ALA A 387 8.01 16.94 -26.53
C ALA A 387 6.82 16.28 -27.25
N ARG A 388 6.76 14.94 -27.30
CA ARG A 388 5.61 14.22 -27.89
C ARG A 388 4.32 14.46 -27.11
N LEU A 389 4.40 14.52 -25.78
CA LEU A 389 3.24 14.78 -24.93
C LEU A 389 2.76 16.22 -25.04
N ASP A 390 3.66 17.17 -25.24
CA ASP A 390 3.32 18.59 -25.48
C ASP A 390 2.51 18.77 -26.78
N LEU A 391 2.83 17.99 -27.83
CA LEU A 391 2.10 17.97 -29.10
C LEU A 391 0.75 17.23 -29.03
N ASN A 392 0.46 16.51 -27.95
CA ASN A 392 -0.79 15.79 -27.81
C ASN A 392 -1.94 16.77 -27.48
N PRO A 393 -3.00 16.87 -28.29
CA PRO A 393 -4.10 17.83 -28.06
C PRO A 393 -4.87 17.59 -26.75
N ASN A 394 -4.78 16.39 -26.19
CA ASN A 394 -5.36 16.03 -24.90
C ASN A 394 -4.47 16.41 -23.72
N SER A 395 -3.17 16.66 -23.95
CA SER A 395 -2.25 17.17 -22.93
C SER A 395 -2.56 18.63 -22.65
N LYS A 396 -2.76 18.96 -21.37
CA LYS A 396 -2.98 20.33 -20.88
C LYS A 396 -1.78 20.90 -20.14
N LEU A 397 -0.65 20.18 -20.16
CA LEU A 397 0.59 20.58 -19.52
C LEU A 397 1.58 21.09 -20.55
N ALA A 398 2.24 22.21 -20.25
CA ALA A 398 3.42 22.64 -20.98
C ALA A 398 4.62 21.79 -20.52
N LEU A 399 4.94 20.76 -21.28
CA LEU A 399 6.00 19.77 -20.98
C LEU A 399 7.25 20.00 -21.82
N GLN A 400 7.21 20.95 -22.76
CA GLN A 400 8.40 21.43 -23.44
C GLN A 400 9.42 21.93 -22.39
N ASN A 401 10.64 21.39 -22.44
CA ASN A 401 11.73 21.67 -21.49
C ASN A 401 11.52 21.20 -20.04
N ILE A 402 10.67 20.18 -19.80
CA ILE A 402 10.58 19.51 -18.48
C ILE A 402 11.94 19.00 -17.99
N VAL A 403 12.82 18.67 -18.95
CA VAL A 403 14.24 18.51 -18.73
C VAL A 403 15.00 19.45 -19.67
N TYR A 404 16.12 20.00 -19.18
CA TYR A 404 17.01 20.84 -19.96
C TYR A 404 18.46 20.58 -19.57
N SER A 405 19.40 20.90 -20.46
CA SER A 405 20.83 20.73 -20.20
C SER A 405 21.54 22.08 -20.24
N THR A 406 22.51 22.28 -19.35
CA THR A 406 23.41 23.44 -19.39
C THR A 406 24.82 22.98 -19.71
N ASN A 407 25.57 23.79 -20.45
CA ASN A 407 26.98 23.52 -20.70
C ASN A 407 27.83 24.26 -19.66
N ASN A 408 28.65 23.52 -18.93
CA ASN A 408 29.70 24.06 -18.07
C ASN A 408 31.02 24.10 -18.85
N PRO A 409 31.43 25.25 -19.41
CA PRO A 409 32.66 25.34 -20.21
C PRO A 409 33.93 25.07 -19.40
N ASN A 410 33.85 25.18 -18.08
CA ASN A 410 34.98 25.02 -17.16
C ASN A 410 35.19 23.58 -16.69
N ALA A 411 34.30 22.64 -17.06
CA ALA A 411 34.44 21.23 -16.74
C ALA A 411 35.28 20.46 -17.80
N PRO A 412 35.96 19.36 -17.41
CA PRO A 412 36.59 18.44 -18.36
C PRO A 412 35.59 17.98 -19.42
N THR A 413 36.05 17.72 -20.66
CA THR A 413 35.17 17.48 -21.83
C THR A 413 34.09 16.42 -21.61
N ILE A 414 34.34 15.43 -20.74
CA ILE A 414 33.40 14.35 -20.42
C ILE A 414 32.29 14.74 -19.42
N ASP A 415 32.44 15.87 -18.72
CA ASP A 415 31.56 16.37 -17.65
C ASP A 415 30.98 17.77 -17.96
N ARG A 416 31.04 18.20 -19.21
CA ARG A 416 30.59 19.54 -19.63
C ARG A 416 29.08 19.76 -19.63
N VAL A 417 28.27 18.70 -19.50
CA VAL A 417 26.82 18.78 -19.66
C VAL A 417 26.14 18.44 -18.36
N ASP A 418 25.47 19.42 -17.75
CA ASP A 418 24.64 19.23 -16.56
C ASP A 418 23.18 19.07 -16.99
N TYR A 419 22.52 18.02 -16.51
CA TYR A 419 21.11 17.73 -16.81
C TYR A 419 20.22 18.16 -15.67
N HIS A 420 19.22 18.98 -15.97
CA HIS A 420 18.31 19.56 -14.98
C HIS A 420 16.87 19.13 -15.24
N ILE A 421 16.10 19.06 -14.16
CA ILE A 421 14.65 18.87 -14.17
C ILE A 421 14.01 20.20 -13.81
N ASN A 422 12.98 20.61 -14.54
CA ASN A 422 12.19 21.79 -14.18
C ASN A 422 11.22 21.42 -13.03
N PRO A 423 11.43 21.93 -11.80
CA PRO A 423 10.65 21.50 -10.64
C PRO A 423 9.18 21.92 -10.73
N ILE A 424 8.88 23.03 -11.41
CA ILE A 424 7.51 23.54 -11.60
C ILE A 424 6.74 22.58 -12.52
N GLN A 425 7.35 22.19 -13.64
CA GLN A 425 6.73 21.27 -14.60
C GLN A 425 6.57 19.86 -14.01
N GLN A 426 7.54 19.38 -13.22
CA GLN A 426 7.44 18.10 -12.51
C GLN A 426 6.30 18.11 -11.47
N SER A 427 6.14 19.20 -10.72
CA SER A 427 5.02 19.36 -9.78
C SER A 427 3.68 19.36 -10.50
N ASN A 428 3.56 20.09 -11.61
CA ASN A 428 2.35 20.10 -12.44
C ASN A 428 2.01 18.72 -13.02
N LEU A 429 3.01 17.94 -13.45
CA LEU A 429 2.85 16.55 -13.89
C LEU A 429 2.34 15.66 -12.75
N THR A 430 2.89 15.80 -11.55
CA THR A 430 2.45 15.06 -10.36
C THR A 430 0.99 15.37 -10.02
N ASN A 431 0.61 16.65 -10.06
CA ASN A 431 -0.78 17.07 -9.81
C ASN A 431 -1.74 16.55 -10.88
N ALA A 432 -1.33 16.55 -12.15
CA ALA A 432 -2.12 15.97 -13.23
C ALA A 432 -2.31 14.46 -13.06
N LEU A 433 -1.27 13.72 -12.68
CA LEU A 433 -1.35 12.29 -12.39
C LEU A 433 -2.29 12.01 -11.21
N ALA A 434 -2.23 12.82 -10.15
CA ALA A 434 -3.14 12.71 -9.01
C ALA A 434 -4.60 12.91 -9.46
N ALA A 435 -4.88 13.98 -10.23
CA ALA A 435 -6.21 14.25 -10.75
C ALA A 435 -6.72 13.15 -11.71
N MET A 436 -5.85 12.61 -12.57
CA MET A 436 -6.19 11.49 -13.47
C MET A 436 -6.41 10.18 -12.72
N SER A 437 -5.69 9.94 -11.62
CA SER A 437 -5.85 8.75 -10.78
C SER A 437 -7.21 8.68 -10.09
N ALA A 438 -7.77 9.84 -9.74
CA ALA A 438 -9.11 9.96 -9.17
C ALA A 438 -10.23 9.81 -10.22
N ASN A 439 -9.89 9.69 -11.52
CA ASN A 439 -10.89 9.58 -12.57
C ASN A 439 -11.49 8.16 -12.62
N PRO A 440 -12.82 8.01 -12.50
CA PRO A 440 -13.46 6.71 -12.47
C PRO A 440 -13.40 5.96 -13.81
N PHE A 441 -13.15 6.65 -14.92
CA PHE A 441 -12.98 6.05 -16.24
C PHE A 441 -11.54 5.60 -16.54
N ARG A 442 -10.59 5.84 -15.62
CA ARG A 442 -9.17 5.49 -15.82
C ARG A 442 -8.95 4.02 -16.18
N ASN A 443 -9.66 3.12 -15.50
CA ASN A 443 -9.45 1.67 -15.64
C ASN A 443 -10.50 1.00 -16.54
N ILE A 444 -11.41 1.77 -17.14
CA ILE A 444 -12.60 1.24 -17.82
C ILE A 444 -12.30 0.76 -19.27
N GLY A 445 -11.07 0.92 -19.76
CA GLY A 445 -10.67 0.46 -21.10
C GLY A 445 -11.45 1.12 -22.25
N VAL A 446 -11.30 0.63 -23.47
CA VAL A 446 -12.01 1.17 -24.65
C VAL A 446 -13.43 0.60 -24.72
N ILE A 447 -14.43 1.46 -24.59
CA ILE A 447 -15.85 1.16 -24.78
C ILE A 447 -16.35 1.99 -25.97
N LYS A 448 -16.67 1.32 -27.09
CA LYS A 448 -17.20 2.00 -28.29
C LYS A 448 -18.53 2.72 -27.99
N SER A 449 -19.44 2.04 -27.31
CA SER A 449 -20.68 2.53 -26.69
C SER A 449 -21.37 1.33 -26.03
N GLN A 450 -21.77 1.41 -24.76
CA GLN A 450 -22.57 0.38 -24.09
C GLN A 450 -23.76 1.04 -23.37
N GLY A 451 -24.95 0.49 -23.59
CA GLY A 451 -26.20 1.01 -23.06
C GLY A 451 -26.88 0.01 -22.13
N ASN A 452 -27.18 0.44 -20.90
CA ASN A 452 -27.91 -0.37 -19.91
C ASN A 452 -29.19 0.36 -19.50
N SER A 453 -30.30 -0.37 -19.46
CA SER A 453 -31.59 0.19 -19.08
C SER A 453 -32.01 -0.20 -17.67
N GLY A 454 -32.73 0.70 -17.00
CA GLY A 454 -33.39 0.45 -15.73
C GLY A 454 -34.83 0.93 -15.75
N VAL A 455 -35.65 0.32 -14.91
CA VAL A 455 -37.04 0.75 -14.70
C VAL A 455 -37.03 2.02 -13.84
N MET A 456 -37.85 2.99 -14.21
CA MET A 456 -38.11 4.21 -13.44
C MET A 456 -39.50 4.10 -12.81
N ASN A 457 -39.63 4.47 -11.54
CA ASN A 457 -40.89 4.51 -10.82
C ASN A 457 -41.02 5.85 -10.11
N GLY A 458 -42.20 6.47 -10.13
CA GLY A 458 -42.32 7.84 -9.66
C GLY A 458 -43.73 8.32 -9.41
N ILE A 459 -43.82 9.57 -8.97
CA ILE A 459 -45.06 10.30 -8.76
C ILE A 459 -45.00 11.60 -9.55
N GLY A 460 -46.10 11.95 -10.22
CA GLY A 460 -46.25 13.20 -10.96
C GLY A 460 -47.43 14.00 -10.45
N VAL A 461 -47.28 15.33 -10.47
CA VAL A 461 -48.34 16.29 -10.15
C VAL A 461 -48.47 17.28 -11.29
N GLN A 462 -49.70 17.60 -11.67
CA GLN A 462 -50.01 18.61 -12.70
C GLN A 462 -51.09 19.55 -12.20
N LEU A 463 -50.95 20.83 -12.48
CA LEU A 463 -51.92 21.87 -12.16
C LEU A 463 -52.13 22.71 -13.41
N GLY A 464 -53.38 22.93 -13.80
CA GLY A 464 -53.65 23.72 -14.98
C GLY A 464 -55.11 24.10 -15.16
N TYR A 465 -55.41 24.61 -16.34
CA TYR A 465 -56.75 24.99 -16.76
C TYR A 465 -57.10 24.27 -18.05
N LYS A 466 -58.33 23.76 -18.12
CA LYS A 466 -58.88 23.11 -19.32
C LYS A 466 -60.04 23.92 -19.89
N GLN A 467 -60.06 24.05 -21.21
CA GLN A 467 -61.05 24.81 -21.96
C GLN A 467 -61.61 23.95 -23.09
N PHE A 468 -62.93 23.75 -23.11
CA PHE A 468 -63.66 23.06 -24.18
C PHE A 468 -64.35 24.05 -25.10
N PHE A 469 -64.35 23.73 -26.39
CA PHE A 469 -64.86 24.55 -27.48
C PHE A 469 -66.10 23.91 -28.13
N GLY A 470 -67.05 24.74 -28.55
CA GLY A 470 -68.27 24.34 -29.23
C GLY A 470 -69.41 23.86 -28.30
N ALA A 471 -70.65 23.91 -28.82
CA ALA A 471 -71.86 23.55 -28.07
C ALA A 471 -71.93 22.06 -27.64
N THR A 472 -71.12 21.21 -28.28
CA THR A 472 -70.99 19.79 -28.00
C THR A 472 -69.76 19.46 -27.15
N LYS A 473 -68.90 20.44 -26.80
CA LYS A 473 -67.68 20.28 -25.98
C LYS A 473 -66.82 19.06 -26.35
N ARG A 474 -66.74 18.72 -27.63
CA ARG A 474 -65.98 17.55 -28.12
C ARG A 474 -64.48 17.82 -28.27
N MET A 475 -64.12 19.08 -28.50
CA MET A 475 -62.72 19.51 -28.65
C MET A 475 -62.38 20.47 -27.51
N GLY A 476 -61.18 20.35 -26.96
CA GLY A 476 -60.68 21.24 -25.93
C GLY A 476 -59.17 21.39 -25.98
N ALA A 477 -58.66 22.32 -25.19
CA ALA A 477 -57.24 22.47 -24.94
C ALA A 477 -57.02 22.61 -23.43
N ARG A 478 -55.88 22.14 -22.94
CA ARG A 478 -55.43 22.38 -21.57
C ARG A 478 -54.03 22.94 -21.54
N TYR A 479 -53.78 23.83 -20.60
CA TYR A 479 -52.46 24.41 -20.32
C TYR A 479 -52.14 24.15 -18.85
N TYR A 480 -50.96 23.63 -18.57
CA TYR A 480 -50.61 23.17 -17.22
C TYR A 480 -49.13 23.31 -16.91
N GLY A 481 -48.84 23.53 -15.64
CA GLY A 481 -47.53 23.27 -15.06
C GLY A 481 -47.49 21.84 -14.51
N PHE A 482 -46.32 21.20 -14.57
CA PHE A 482 -46.15 19.87 -14.00
C PHE A 482 -44.81 19.71 -13.30
N PHE A 483 -44.80 18.77 -12.35
CA PHE A 483 -43.64 18.32 -11.63
C PHE A 483 -43.67 16.79 -11.48
N ASP A 484 -42.64 16.13 -11.97
CA ASP A 484 -42.48 14.68 -11.95
C ASP A 484 -41.25 14.31 -11.11
N TYR A 485 -41.44 13.51 -10.06
CA TYR A 485 -40.37 12.84 -9.33
C TYR A 485 -40.30 11.37 -9.75
N ASN A 486 -39.12 10.90 -10.16
CA ASN A 486 -38.88 9.50 -10.50
C ASN A 486 -37.63 8.97 -9.80
N HIS A 487 -37.66 7.73 -9.36
CA HIS A 487 -36.52 6.98 -8.87
C HIS A 487 -36.19 5.84 -9.84
N THR A 488 -34.91 5.66 -10.15
CA THR A 488 -34.45 4.57 -11.02
C THR A 488 -33.15 3.98 -10.52
N TYR A 489 -33.04 2.66 -10.64
CA TYR A 489 -31.80 1.94 -10.42
C TYR A 489 -31.36 1.31 -11.73
N ILE A 490 -30.23 1.76 -12.26
CA ILE A 490 -29.63 1.24 -13.48
C ILE A 490 -28.39 0.45 -13.09
N LYS A 491 -28.48 -0.88 -13.22
CA LYS A 491 -27.34 -1.77 -13.06
C LYS A 491 -26.55 -1.79 -14.38
N SER A 492 -25.27 -1.43 -14.31
CA SER A 492 -24.35 -1.60 -15.43
C SER A 492 -23.05 -2.24 -14.94
N ASP A 493 -22.28 -2.81 -15.87
CA ASP A 493 -20.99 -3.42 -15.54
C ASP A 493 -19.92 -2.39 -15.14
N PHE A 494 -20.24 -1.09 -15.21
CA PHE A 494 -19.29 0.02 -15.00
C PHE A 494 -19.71 0.96 -13.86
N PHE A 495 -20.98 1.37 -13.82
CA PHE A 495 -21.55 2.27 -12.81
C PHE A 495 -22.94 1.81 -12.41
N ASN A 496 -23.11 1.42 -11.14
CA ASN A 496 -24.43 1.15 -10.58
C ASN A 496 -25.06 2.47 -10.12
N SER A 497 -25.97 3.00 -10.92
CA SER A 497 -26.55 4.32 -10.68
C SER A 497 -27.91 4.23 -10.00
N ALA A 498 -28.01 4.70 -8.75
CA ALA A 498 -29.28 4.99 -8.09
C ALA A 498 -29.58 6.49 -8.29
N SER A 499 -30.51 6.79 -9.19
CA SER A 499 -30.77 8.16 -9.64
C SER A 499 -32.19 8.60 -9.32
N ASN A 500 -32.30 9.79 -8.73
CA ASN A 500 -33.53 10.56 -8.61
C ASN A 500 -33.62 11.53 -9.80
N VAL A 501 -34.67 11.43 -10.59
CA VAL A 501 -34.91 12.25 -11.78
C VAL A 501 -36.08 13.19 -11.51
N LEU A 502 -35.80 14.49 -11.56
CA LEU A 502 -36.80 15.56 -11.42
C LEU A 502 -37.09 16.13 -12.80
N THR A 503 -38.35 16.10 -13.24
CA THR A 503 -38.77 16.77 -14.48
C THR A 503 -39.82 17.81 -14.16
N TYR A 504 -39.60 19.05 -14.57
CA TYR A 504 -40.51 20.15 -14.28
C TYR A 504 -40.64 21.08 -15.47
N GLY A 505 -41.84 21.59 -15.71
CA GLY A 505 -42.08 22.39 -16.90
C GLY A 505 -43.53 22.79 -17.09
N VAL A 506 -43.81 23.22 -18.32
CA VAL A 506 -45.14 23.64 -18.76
C VAL A 506 -45.52 22.90 -20.03
N GLY A 507 -46.80 22.58 -20.16
CA GLY A 507 -47.34 21.80 -21.26
C GLY A 507 -48.65 22.35 -21.78
N SER A 508 -48.95 21.98 -23.02
CA SER A 508 -50.22 22.25 -23.68
C SER A 508 -50.67 20.99 -24.41
N ASP A 509 -51.86 20.51 -24.10
CA ASP A 509 -52.44 19.34 -24.76
C ASP A 509 -53.79 19.69 -25.40
N PHE A 510 -54.01 19.14 -26.59
CA PHE A 510 -55.30 19.08 -27.24
C PHE A 510 -56.12 17.92 -26.69
N LEU A 511 -57.39 18.17 -26.39
CA LEU A 511 -58.34 17.22 -25.80
C LEU A 511 -59.43 16.88 -26.84
N TYR A 512 -59.73 15.59 -26.99
CA TYR A 512 -60.81 15.13 -27.86
C TYR A 512 -61.69 14.10 -27.14
N ASN A 513 -62.98 14.37 -27.01
CA ASN A 513 -63.93 13.46 -26.38
C ASN A 513 -64.60 12.57 -27.43
N PHE A 514 -64.31 11.26 -27.40
CA PHE A 514 -64.91 10.24 -28.27
C PHE A 514 -66.36 9.97 -27.89
N ILE A 515 -66.60 9.86 -26.57
CA ILE A 515 -67.92 9.70 -25.98
C ILE A 515 -68.14 10.93 -25.10
N ASN A 516 -69.05 11.79 -25.54
CA ASN A 516 -69.52 12.92 -24.77
C ASN A 516 -71.03 12.80 -24.67
N ASP A 517 -71.50 12.34 -23.53
CA ASP A 517 -72.85 11.82 -23.40
C ASP A 517 -73.88 12.94 -23.36
N LYS A 518 -74.41 13.31 -24.54
CA LYS A 518 -75.71 13.97 -24.73
C LYS A 518 -76.74 13.00 -25.34
N GLU A 519 -76.36 11.75 -25.67
CA GLU A 519 -77.18 10.78 -26.40
C GLU A 519 -77.65 9.57 -25.56
N MET A 520 -77.01 9.24 -24.44
CA MET A 520 -77.54 8.33 -23.43
C MET A 520 -78.09 9.17 -22.26
N LYS A 521 -79.30 8.86 -21.81
CA LYS A 521 -80.13 9.70 -20.91
C LYS A 521 -79.60 9.91 -19.48
N LYS A 522 -78.30 9.72 -19.20
CA LYS A 522 -77.67 9.88 -17.87
C LYS A 522 -76.24 10.46 -17.92
N ASN A 523 -76.03 11.58 -18.63
CA ASN A 523 -74.80 12.40 -18.71
C ASN A 523 -73.91 12.35 -17.44
N ARG A 524 -72.96 11.43 -17.33
CA ARG A 524 -72.05 11.36 -16.15
C ARG A 524 -70.65 10.88 -16.43
N LEU A 525 -70.40 10.45 -17.66
CA LEU A 525 -69.14 9.87 -18.07
C LEU A 525 -68.69 10.57 -19.35
N SER A 526 -67.49 11.13 -19.33
CA SER A 526 -66.80 11.53 -20.56
C SER A 526 -65.60 10.63 -20.79
N PHE A 527 -65.43 10.15 -22.02
CA PHE A 527 -64.27 9.38 -22.42
C PHE A 527 -63.64 10.01 -23.66
N GLY A 528 -62.34 10.25 -23.58
CA GLY A 528 -61.60 10.98 -24.61
C GLY A 528 -60.14 10.59 -24.68
N GLY A 529 -59.44 11.22 -25.61
CA GLY A 529 -57.99 11.19 -25.74
C GLY A 529 -57.40 12.58 -25.62
N PHE A 530 -56.08 12.64 -25.44
CA PHE A 530 -55.32 13.87 -25.51
C PHE A 530 -53.99 13.66 -26.24
N ALA A 531 -53.51 14.73 -26.89
CA ALA A 531 -52.23 14.78 -27.57
C ALA A 531 -51.63 16.18 -27.43
N GLY A 532 -50.36 16.29 -27.06
CA GLY A 532 -49.75 17.59 -26.75
C GLY A 532 -48.24 17.59 -26.65
N ILE A 533 -47.72 18.77 -26.32
CA ILE A 533 -46.30 19.04 -26.19
C ILE A 533 -46.00 19.70 -24.84
N ALA A 534 -44.81 19.44 -24.32
CA ALA A 534 -44.33 20.08 -23.10
C ALA A 534 -42.86 20.48 -23.21
N LEU A 535 -42.54 21.63 -22.63
CA LEU A 535 -41.19 22.14 -22.47
C LEU A 535 -40.79 22.00 -21.00
N ALA A 536 -39.68 21.33 -20.72
CA ALA A 536 -39.28 21.01 -19.36
C ALA A 536 -37.78 21.11 -19.13
N GLY A 537 -37.40 21.31 -17.87
CA GLY A 537 -36.07 20.96 -17.37
C GLY A 537 -36.09 19.55 -16.80
N THR A 538 -35.05 18.77 -17.08
CA THR A 538 -34.82 17.47 -16.43
C THR A 538 -33.51 17.52 -15.66
N SER A 539 -33.57 17.21 -14.37
CA SER A 539 -32.42 17.15 -13.47
C SER A 539 -32.19 15.72 -12.98
N TRP A 540 -30.99 15.19 -13.23
CA TRP A 540 -30.56 13.86 -12.78
C TRP A 540 -29.70 13.99 -11.51
N LEU A 541 -30.22 13.50 -10.39
CA LEU A 541 -29.57 13.51 -9.08
C LEU A 541 -29.18 12.08 -8.70
N ASN A 542 -27.93 11.70 -8.96
CA ASN A 542 -27.39 10.38 -8.63
C ASN A 542 -26.81 10.36 -7.20
N SER A 543 -26.92 9.24 -6.47
CA SER A 543 -26.22 9.06 -5.18
C SER A 543 -24.69 9.08 -5.33
N ASP A 544 -24.17 8.67 -6.49
CA ASP A 544 -22.73 8.72 -6.81
C ASP A 544 -22.24 10.11 -7.19
N LYS A 545 -23.13 11.11 -7.17
CA LYS A 545 -22.77 12.53 -7.34
C LYS A 545 -21.72 12.96 -6.30
N ALA A 546 -21.67 12.31 -5.14
CA ALA A 546 -20.59 12.52 -4.16
C ALA A 546 -19.22 11.99 -4.62
N VAL A 547 -19.18 10.89 -5.38
CA VAL A 547 -17.91 10.31 -5.88
C VAL A 547 -17.44 11.01 -7.16
N LEU A 548 -18.37 11.54 -7.97
CA LEU A 548 -18.08 12.23 -9.24
C LEU A 548 -17.90 13.75 -9.11
N LEU A 549 -18.48 14.40 -8.09
CA LEU A 549 -18.39 15.85 -7.86
C LEU A 549 -17.65 16.26 -6.58
N ASN A 550 -17.63 15.41 -5.54
CA ASN A 550 -17.09 15.74 -4.21
C ASN A 550 -15.76 15.03 -3.88
N THR A 551 -15.02 14.51 -4.85
CA THR A 551 -13.59 14.25 -4.65
C THR A 551 -12.83 15.57 -4.76
N PRO A 552 -12.21 16.07 -3.67
CA PRO A 552 -11.51 17.35 -3.68
C PRO A 552 -10.42 17.43 -4.76
N GLU A 553 -9.80 16.29 -5.13
CA GLU A 553 -8.76 16.25 -6.15
C GLU A 553 -9.29 16.45 -7.59
N PHE A 554 -10.57 16.15 -7.85
CA PHE A 554 -11.18 16.19 -9.18
C PHE A 554 -11.70 17.59 -9.58
N ASN A 555 -12.02 18.42 -8.57
CA ASN A 555 -12.58 19.76 -8.75
C ASN A 555 -11.76 20.87 -8.08
N ALA A 556 -10.56 20.58 -7.56
CA ALA A 556 -9.65 21.62 -7.08
C ALA A 556 -9.39 22.63 -8.20
N SER A 557 -9.49 23.92 -7.89
CA SER A 557 -9.38 25.05 -8.82
C SER A 557 -8.07 25.09 -9.64
N ASN A 558 -7.11 24.24 -9.27
CA ASN A 558 -5.74 24.23 -9.80
C ASN A 558 -5.43 22.98 -10.65
N THR A 559 -6.39 22.11 -10.94
CA THR A 559 -6.13 20.95 -11.81
C THR A 559 -6.50 21.25 -13.27
N PRO A 560 -5.61 20.99 -14.24
CA PRO A 560 -5.90 21.24 -15.66
C PRO A 560 -6.89 20.22 -16.27
N TYR A 561 -7.35 19.26 -15.47
CA TYR A 561 -8.12 18.08 -15.88
C TYR A 561 -9.48 17.99 -15.16
N LYS A 562 -10.18 19.13 -15.10
CA LYS A 562 -11.55 19.23 -14.58
C LYS A 562 -12.55 18.62 -15.57
N ALA A 563 -13.44 17.74 -15.13
CA ALA A 563 -14.53 17.26 -15.98
C ALA A 563 -15.73 18.21 -16.00
N SER A 564 -16.39 18.27 -17.16
CA SER A 564 -17.67 18.95 -17.29
C SER A 564 -18.79 18.01 -16.85
N VAL A 565 -19.52 18.42 -15.82
CA VAL A 565 -20.70 17.71 -15.30
C VAL A 565 -21.89 18.65 -15.35
N SER A 566 -22.92 18.25 -16.11
CA SER A 566 -24.17 19.00 -16.23
C SER A 566 -25.30 18.14 -15.68
N ALA A 567 -25.78 18.49 -14.49
CA ALA A 567 -26.84 17.71 -13.83
C ALA A 567 -28.24 18.00 -14.38
N SER A 568 -28.41 19.09 -15.13
CA SER A 568 -29.69 19.59 -15.62
C SER A 568 -29.62 19.90 -17.12
N ASN A 569 -30.66 19.52 -17.86
CA ASN A 569 -30.78 19.80 -19.28
C ASN A 569 -32.20 20.21 -19.66
N PHE A 570 -32.32 20.96 -20.76
CA PHE A 570 -33.59 21.28 -21.40
C PHE A 570 -34.14 20.03 -22.12
N GLN A 571 -35.46 19.84 -22.03
CA GLN A 571 -36.16 18.69 -22.56
C GLN A 571 -37.43 19.12 -23.30
N PHE A 572 -37.64 18.53 -24.47
CA PHE A 572 -38.89 18.58 -25.20
C PHE A 572 -39.62 17.24 -25.09
N LEU A 573 -40.89 17.25 -24.67
CA LEU A 573 -41.71 16.05 -24.47
C LEU A 573 -42.96 16.07 -25.34
N PHE A 574 -43.34 14.90 -25.84
CA PHE A 574 -44.66 14.64 -26.40
C PHE A 574 -45.53 13.87 -25.41
N ASN A 575 -46.79 14.29 -25.26
CA ASN A 575 -47.74 13.66 -24.35
C ASN A 575 -48.91 13.10 -25.15
N PHE A 576 -49.27 11.85 -24.89
CA PHE A 576 -50.44 11.19 -25.49
C PHE A 576 -51.18 10.38 -24.43
N GLY A 577 -52.49 10.23 -24.55
CA GLY A 577 -53.19 9.33 -23.64
C GLY A 577 -54.69 9.32 -23.78
N LEU A 578 -55.31 8.56 -22.89
CA LEU A 578 -56.74 8.40 -22.73
C LEU A 578 -57.17 8.99 -21.40
N ARG A 579 -58.37 9.53 -21.38
CA ARG A 579 -58.97 10.21 -20.23
C ARG A 579 -60.41 9.76 -20.04
N MET A 580 -60.78 9.56 -18.78
CA MET A 580 -62.15 9.25 -18.37
C MET A 580 -62.51 10.17 -17.22
N ASN A 581 -63.59 10.94 -17.32
CA ASN A 581 -64.05 11.80 -16.22
C ASN A 581 -65.47 11.45 -15.80
N LEU A 582 -65.74 11.60 -14.51
CA LEU A 582 -67.02 11.46 -13.85
C LEU A 582 -67.33 12.77 -13.11
N ALA A 583 -68.48 13.37 -13.36
CA ALA A 583 -68.90 14.60 -12.69
C ALA A 583 -69.83 14.31 -11.50
N ASP A 584 -69.67 15.04 -10.39
CA ASP A 584 -70.51 15.00 -9.19
C ASP A 584 -71.57 16.14 -9.19
N ASN A 585 -72.59 16.02 -8.34
CA ASN A 585 -73.73 16.92 -8.26
C ASN A 585 -73.32 18.37 -7.94
N SER A 586 -73.78 19.32 -8.77
CA SER A 586 -73.73 20.75 -8.45
C SER A 586 -75.13 21.37 -8.48
N LYS A 587 -75.42 22.25 -7.52
CA LYS A 587 -76.67 23.04 -7.50
C LYS A 587 -76.60 24.13 -8.57
N LYS A 588 -77.77 24.53 -9.10
CA LYS A 588 -77.90 25.57 -10.14
C LYS A 588 -77.02 26.78 -9.82
N ASN A 589 -76.08 27.06 -10.74
CA ASN A 589 -75.06 28.14 -10.76
C ASN A 589 -73.71 27.89 -10.07
N GLU A 590 -73.38 26.65 -9.66
CA GLU A 590 -72.02 26.31 -9.19
C GLU A 590 -71.29 25.36 -10.16
N HIS A 591 -69.96 25.46 -10.25
CA HIS A 591 -69.15 24.58 -11.06
C HIS A 591 -69.22 23.14 -10.52
N ALA A 592 -69.44 22.16 -11.40
CA ALA A 592 -69.51 20.75 -11.01
C ALA A 592 -68.11 20.19 -10.74
N ILE A 593 -67.93 19.65 -9.53
CA ILE A 593 -66.73 18.90 -9.14
C ILE A 593 -66.60 17.67 -10.04
N GLN A 594 -65.42 17.48 -10.62
CA GLN A 594 -65.14 16.40 -11.56
C GLN A 594 -63.98 15.54 -11.08
N HIS A 595 -64.19 14.23 -11.09
CA HIS A 595 -63.21 13.20 -10.76
C HIS A 595 -62.86 12.42 -12.02
N GLY A 596 -61.59 12.34 -12.38
CA GLY A 596 -61.14 11.68 -13.60
C GLY A 596 -59.97 10.74 -13.37
N ILE A 597 -59.78 9.85 -14.34
CA ILE A 597 -58.62 8.96 -14.45
C ILE A 597 -58.02 9.17 -15.83
N GLU A 598 -56.70 9.39 -15.88
CA GLU A 598 -55.94 9.54 -17.13
C GLU A 598 -54.84 8.48 -17.20
N LEU A 599 -54.81 7.77 -18.32
CA LEU A 599 -53.71 6.87 -18.68
C LEU A 599 -52.95 7.50 -19.84
N GLY A 600 -51.72 7.95 -19.58
CA GLY A 600 -50.92 8.66 -20.58
C GLY A 600 -49.51 8.12 -20.74
N ILE A 601 -48.86 8.52 -21.83
CA ILE A 601 -47.46 8.29 -22.12
C ILE A 601 -46.77 9.64 -22.41
N LYS A 602 -45.62 9.87 -21.77
CA LYS A 602 -44.70 10.98 -22.06
C LYS A 602 -43.47 10.44 -22.78
N ILE A 603 -43.12 11.04 -23.91
CA ILE A 603 -41.95 10.67 -24.73
C ILE A 603 -40.96 11.84 -24.76
N PRO A 604 -39.84 11.74 -24.04
CA PRO A 604 -38.77 12.73 -24.08
C PRO A 604 -37.90 12.57 -25.35
N THR A 605 -37.49 13.69 -25.96
CA THR A 605 -36.78 13.68 -27.27
C THR A 605 -35.27 13.96 -27.22
N ILE A 606 -34.77 14.65 -26.17
CA ILE A 606 -33.37 15.07 -26.03
C ILE A 606 -32.62 14.15 -25.04
N ASN A 607 -31.35 13.85 -25.31
CA ASN A 607 -30.44 13.13 -24.41
C ASN A 607 -29.77 14.09 -23.41
N THR A 608 -29.57 13.66 -22.17
CA THR A 608 -28.82 14.44 -21.16
C THR A 608 -27.38 13.95 -21.07
N SER A 609 -26.44 14.77 -21.53
CA SER A 609 -25.00 14.54 -21.33
C SER A 609 -24.63 14.85 -19.89
N TYR A 610 -24.34 13.82 -19.10
CA TYR A 610 -24.08 13.93 -17.67
C TYR A 610 -22.59 14.09 -17.35
N TYR A 611 -21.73 13.44 -18.12
CA TYR A 611 -20.27 13.51 -17.97
C TYR A 611 -19.60 13.52 -19.33
N SER A 612 -18.61 14.40 -19.54
CA SER A 612 -17.74 14.37 -20.72
C SER A 612 -16.33 14.82 -20.35
N PHE A 613 -15.35 13.94 -20.54
CA PHE A 613 -13.94 14.24 -20.31
C PHE A 613 -13.03 13.32 -21.14
N LEU A 614 -12.11 13.91 -21.93
CA LEU A 614 -11.07 13.20 -22.72
C LEU A 614 -11.53 11.89 -23.37
N GLY A 615 -12.64 11.95 -24.12
CA GLY A 615 -13.18 10.81 -24.85
C GLY A 615 -14.01 9.82 -24.03
N ALA A 616 -14.06 9.98 -22.69
CA ALA A 616 -15.04 9.34 -21.83
C ALA A 616 -16.32 10.18 -21.76
N LYS A 617 -17.47 9.55 -22.02
CA LYS A 617 -18.80 10.17 -21.96
C LYS A 617 -19.77 9.27 -21.21
N LEU A 618 -20.60 9.88 -20.36
CA LEU A 618 -21.75 9.26 -19.72
C LEU A 618 -23.00 10.08 -20.04
N GLU A 619 -23.95 9.45 -20.70
CA GLU A 619 -25.22 10.06 -21.06
C GLU A 619 -26.38 9.30 -20.40
N TYR A 620 -27.43 10.03 -20.00
CA TYR A 620 -28.68 9.44 -19.56
C TYR A 620 -29.82 9.86 -20.47
N ARG A 621 -30.69 8.90 -20.79
CA ARG A 621 -31.88 9.11 -21.60
C ARG A 621 -33.09 8.47 -20.94
N ARG A 622 -34.17 9.24 -20.76
CA ARG A 622 -35.50 8.69 -20.46
C ARG A 622 -36.17 8.34 -21.79
N LEU A 623 -36.48 7.05 -22.00
CA LEU A 623 -37.04 6.56 -23.27
C LEU A 623 -38.54 6.86 -23.38
N TYR A 624 -39.29 6.56 -22.33
CA TYR A 624 -40.72 6.85 -22.21
C TYR A 624 -41.13 6.81 -20.74
N SER A 625 -42.32 7.34 -20.46
CA SER A 625 -42.99 7.16 -19.17
C SER A 625 -44.48 7.01 -19.35
N VAL A 626 -45.02 5.89 -18.89
CA VAL A 626 -46.46 5.66 -18.78
C VAL A 626 -46.91 6.14 -17.40
N TYR A 627 -48.02 6.87 -17.32
CA TYR A 627 -48.55 7.37 -16.05
C TYR A 627 -50.05 7.10 -15.95
N LEU A 628 -50.49 6.84 -14.72
CA LEU A 628 -51.88 6.75 -14.33
C LEU A 628 -52.18 7.85 -13.31
N ASN A 629 -52.94 8.85 -13.72
CA ASN A 629 -53.28 10.00 -12.89
C ASN A 629 -54.73 9.93 -12.45
N TYR A 630 -54.95 10.33 -11.20
CA TYR A 630 -56.24 10.78 -10.73
C TYR A 630 -56.34 12.29 -10.93
N VAL A 631 -57.43 12.74 -11.52
CA VAL A 631 -57.69 14.15 -11.86
C VAL A 631 -58.85 14.65 -11.01
N PHE A 632 -58.65 15.78 -10.36
CA PHE A 632 -59.69 16.55 -9.70
C PHE A 632 -59.83 17.88 -10.43
N ALA A 633 -61.04 18.23 -10.88
CA ALA A 633 -61.31 19.49 -11.55
C ALA A 633 -62.53 20.17 -10.96
N TYR A 634 -62.52 21.50 -10.91
CA TYR A 634 -63.60 22.34 -10.39
C TYR A 634 -63.73 23.64 -11.17
#